data_AF-A0A355SAP8-F1
#
_entry.id   AF-A0A355SAP8-F1
#
_cell.length_a   1.000
_cell.length_b   1.000
_cell.length_c   1.000
_cell.angle_alpha   90.00
_cell.angle_beta   90.00
_cell.angle_gamma   90.00
#
_symmetry.space_group_name_H-M   'P 1'
#
loop_
_entity.id
_entity.type
_entity.pdbx_description
1 polymer ?
#
loop_
_entity_poly.entity_id
_entity_poly.type
_entity_poly.pdbx_seq_one_letter_code
_entity_poly.pdbx_strand_id
1 'polypeptide(L)'
;MNKYNIFNTEIDSIDLKCLVVSKGVKVAKEVYKKFTKANRLGINPLMCNCMILSDGTIVQLTDMGFHLKYLTGILSWDNLKLLKYASELETPFSLKIFDSKPALYYKDIFLDFVSFPPKSDFYFQKTSLGLPFIGNAVLQGVDWVAFQCLWPCEYAFAGKPCEFCFSGGYFETLARKKKPLPKPVNPADMTEIVKYAVENV
;
A
#
# COMPACT_ATOMS: atom_id res chain seq x y z
N MET A 1 15.68 1.39 -19.05
CA MET A 1 14.24 1.37 -18.75
C MET A 1 13.53 0.70 -19.89
N ASN A 2 12.58 -0.19 -19.57
CA ASN A 2 11.77 -0.88 -20.56
C ASN A 2 10.76 0.07 -21.23
N LYS A 3 10.23 -0.37 -22.37
CA LYS A 3 9.17 0.30 -23.13
C LYS A 3 7.94 -0.60 -23.19
N TYR A 4 6.77 -0.01 -23.02
CA TYR A 4 5.48 -0.70 -23.00
C TYR A 4 4.51 0.03 -23.91
N ASN A 5 3.64 -0.71 -24.61
CA ASN A 5 2.59 -0.12 -25.44
C ASN A 5 1.26 -0.16 -24.71
N ILE A 6 0.77 1.01 -24.29
CA ILE A 6 -0.54 1.17 -23.64
C ILE A 6 -1.29 2.30 -24.34
N PHE A 7 -2.58 2.09 -24.66
CA PHE A 7 -3.39 3.07 -25.43
C PHE A 7 -2.77 3.47 -26.78
N ASN A 8 -2.12 2.52 -27.48
CA ASN A 8 -1.35 2.79 -28.71
C ASN A 8 -0.26 3.87 -28.54
N THR A 9 0.18 4.09 -27.30
CA THR A 9 1.26 5.01 -26.95
C THR A 9 2.38 4.19 -26.33
N GLU A 10 3.60 4.42 -26.79
CA GLU A 10 4.78 3.88 -26.13
C GLU A 10 5.04 4.69 -24.87
N ILE A 11 5.11 4.01 -23.73
CA ILE A 11 5.42 4.58 -22.43
C ILE A 11 6.62 3.86 -21.82
N ASP A 12 7.27 4.47 -20.84
CA ASP A 12 8.33 3.81 -20.09
C ASP A 12 7.87 3.25 -18.74
N SER A 13 8.80 2.65 -17.99
CA SER A 13 8.53 2.03 -16.69
C SER A 13 8.07 3.00 -15.61
N ILE A 14 8.47 4.29 -15.68
CA ILE A 14 8.05 5.31 -14.73
C ILE A 14 6.61 5.74 -15.03
N ASP A 15 6.28 5.93 -16.30
CA ASP A 15 4.90 6.18 -16.73
C ASP A 15 4.00 5.00 -16.36
N LEU A 16 4.46 3.77 -16.62
CA LEU A 16 3.74 2.55 -16.24
C LEU A 16 3.51 2.49 -14.73
N LYS A 17 4.53 2.79 -13.92
CA LYS A 17 4.39 2.88 -12.46
C LYS A 17 3.28 3.85 -12.05
N CYS A 18 3.26 5.06 -12.62
CA CYS A 18 2.24 6.06 -12.34
C CYS A 18 0.84 5.56 -12.72
N LEU A 19 0.69 4.88 -13.85
CA LEU A 19 -0.59 4.30 -14.28
C LEU A 19 -1.06 3.17 -13.36
N VAL A 20 -0.16 2.25 -12.99
CA VAL A 20 -0.51 1.13 -12.09
C VAL A 20 -0.90 1.64 -10.71
N VAL A 21 -0.17 2.61 -10.15
CA VAL A 21 -0.49 3.17 -8.82
C VAL A 21 -1.84 3.90 -8.84
N SER A 22 -2.11 4.67 -9.90
CA SER A 22 -3.35 5.46 -10.01
C SER A 22 -4.60 4.64 -10.35
N LYS A 23 -4.45 3.57 -11.14
CA LYS A 23 -5.57 2.69 -11.54
C LYS A 23 -5.70 1.44 -10.67
N GLY A 24 -4.69 1.19 -9.84
CA GLY A 24 -4.56 -0.03 -9.04
C GLY A 24 -4.36 -1.28 -9.89
N VAL A 25 -4.31 -2.43 -9.22
CA VAL A 25 -4.11 -3.74 -9.84
C VAL A 25 -5.03 -4.78 -9.21
N LYS A 26 -5.51 -5.75 -10.01
CA LYS A 26 -6.19 -6.95 -9.52
C LYS A 26 -5.18 -8.07 -9.35
N VAL A 27 -4.91 -8.52 -8.13
CA VAL A 27 -3.95 -9.60 -7.89
C VAL A 27 -4.67 -10.94 -7.75
N ALA A 28 -4.27 -11.93 -8.54
CA ALA A 28 -4.81 -13.29 -8.43
C ALA A 28 -4.39 -13.93 -7.09
N LYS A 29 -5.30 -14.70 -6.46
CA LYS A 29 -5.05 -15.33 -5.15
C LYS A 29 -3.85 -16.26 -5.17
N GLU A 30 -3.60 -16.88 -6.32
CA GLU A 30 -2.53 -17.82 -6.59
C GLU A 30 -1.16 -17.14 -6.45
N VAL A 31 -1.05 -15.85 -6.78
CA VAL A 31 0.17 -15.07 -6.58
C VAL A 31 0.51 -15.00 -5.09
N TYR A 32 -0.44 -14.61 -4.24
CA TYR A 32 -0.22 -14.61 -2.80
C TYR A 32 0.12 -16.00 -2.25
N LYS A 33 -0.64 -17.03 -2.65
CA LYS A 33 -0.39 -18.42 -2.22
C LYS A 33 1.03 -18.89 -2.54
N LYS A 34 1.55 -18.52 -3.71
CA LYS A 34 2.86 -18.97 -4.19
C LYS A 34 4.02 -18.15 -3.60
N PHE A 35 3.90 -16.83 -3.52
CA PHE A 35 5.05 -15.95 -3.25
C PHE A 35 5.13 -15.42 -1.81
N THR A 36 4.06 -15.47 -1.00
CA THR A 36 4.07 -14.90 0.38
C THR A 36 5.09 -15.57 1.32
N LYS A 37 5.46 -16.83 1.08
CA LYS A 37 6.41 -17.56 1.94
C LYS A 37 7.87 -17.15 1.71
N ALA A 38 8.20 -16.70 0.51
CA ALA A 38 9.58 -16.43 0.09
C ALA A 38 9.85 -14.93 -0.15
N ASN A 39 8.80 -14.12 -0.24
CA ASN A 39 8.89 -12.71 -0.59
C ASN A 39 8.10 -11.83 0.39
N ARG A 40 8.46 -10.55 0.46
CA ARG A 40 7.65 -9.53 1.15
C ARG A 40 6.42 -9.21 0.32
N LEU A 41 5.43 -10.09 0.47
CA LEU A 41 4.10 -9.98 -0.14
C LEU A 41 3.07 -10.54 0.84
N GLY A 42 2.12 -9.72 1.26
CA GLY A 42 1.08 -10.10 2.23
C GLY A 42 -0.33 -9.76 1.75
N ILE A 43 -1.33 -10.51 2.21
CA ILE A 43 -2.75 -10.22 1.91
C ILE A 43 -3.26 -9.07 2.80
N ASN A 44 -2.57 -8.78 3.91
CA ASN A 44 -2.97 -7.71 4.81
C ASN A 44 -2.74 -6.33 4.14
N PRO A 45 -3.78 -5.49 3.99
CA PRO A 45 -3.67 -4.20 3.30
C PRO A 45 -2.78 -3.17 4.03
N LEU A 46 -2.41 -3.44 5.29
CA LEU A 46 -1.47 -2.64 6.06
C LEU A 46 0.00 -2.98 5.74
N MET A 47 0.24 -4.05 4.98
CA MET A 47 1.54 -4.40 4.44
C MET A 47 1.68 -3.69 3.10
N CYS A 48 2.46 -2.61 3.05
CA CYS A 48 2.69 -1.81 1.85
C CYS A 48 3.48 -2.64 0.81
N ASN A 49 2.76 -3.51 0.09
CA ASN A 49 3.34 -4.40 -0.90
C ASN A 49 3.86 -3.59 -2.09
N CYS A 50 4.92 -4.08 -2.72
CA CYS A 50 5.38 -3.59 -4.01
C CYS A 50 5.82 -4.75 -4.90
N MET A 51 5.79 -4.51 -6.20
CA MET A 51 6.39 -5.38 -7.21
C MET A 51 7.53 -4.62 -7.90
N ILE A 52 8.46 -5.38 -8.47
CA ILE A 52 9.64 -4.87 -9.14
C ILE A 52 9.54 -5.32 -10.60
N LEU A 53 9.47 -4.37 -11.53
CA LEU A 53 9.46 -4.64 -12.97
C LEU A 53 10.79 -5.27 -13.42
N SER A 54 10.85 -5.86 -14.61
CA SER A 54 12.05 -6.57 -15.05
C SER A 54 13.27 -5.67 -15.25
N ASP A 55 13.08 -4.35 -15.38
CA ASP A 55 14.16 -3.35 -15.39
C ASP A 55 14.52 -2.79 -14.01
N GLY A 56 13.96 -3.32 -12.93
CA GLY A 56 14.22 -2.89 -11.56
C GLY A 56 13.28 -1.79 -11.05
N THR A 57 12.37 -1.26 -11.87
CA THR A 57 11.46 -0.21 -11.43
C THR A 57 10.50 -0.72 -10.36
N ILE A 58 10.48 -0.07 -9.20
CA ILE A 58 9.63 -0.46 -8.06
C ILE A 58 8.26 0.22 -8.15
N VAL A 59 7.21 -0.59 -8.14
CA VAL A 59 5.81 -0.17 -8.25
C VAL A 59 5.04 -0.62 -7.01
N GLN A 60 4.38 0.33 -6.33
CA GLN A 60 3.52 0.01 -5.20
C GLN A 60 2.32 -0.82 -5.69
N LEU A 61 2.01 -1.89 -4.96
CA LEU A 61 0.98 -2.84 -5.31
C LEU A 61 -0.34 -2.46 -4.63
N THR A 62 -1.12 -1.58 -5.27
CA THR A 62 -2.44 -1.16 -4.79
C THR A 62 -3.50 -2.15 -5.25
N ASP A 63 -3.75 -3.18 -4.45
CA ASP A 63 -4.74 -4.22 -4.78
C ASP A 63 -6.18 -3.77 -4.50
N MET A 64 -6.86 -3.29 -5.55
CA MET A 64 -8.19 -2.68 -5.44
C MET A 64 -9.25 -3.65 -4.91
N GLY A 65 -9.12 -4.95 -5.19
CA GLY A 65 -10.06 -5.97 -4.72
C GLY A 65 -10.08 -6.10 -3.20
N PHE A 66 -8.96 -5.84 -2.54
CA PHE A 66 -8.85 -5.89 -1.07
C PHE A 66 -8.99 -4.52 -0.42
N HIS A 67 -8.44 -3.46 -1.03
CA HIS A 67 -8.62 -2.10 -0.50
C HIS A 67 -10.10 -1.74 -0.41
N LEU A 68 -10.92 -2.07 -1.41
CA LEU A 68 -12.36 -1.82 -1.36
C LEU A 68 -13.06 -2.66 -0.27
N LYS A 69 -12.65 -3.92 -0.05
CA LYS A 69 -13.21 -4.75 1.05
C LYS A 69 -12.86 -4.22 2.44
N TYR A 70 -11.64 -3.74 2.62
CA TYR A 70 -11.22 -3.13 3.88
C TYR A 70 -11.93 -1.79 4.12
N LEU A 71 -12.08 -0.96 3.09
CA LEU A 71 -12.86 0.28 3.15
C LEU A 71 -14.34 0.00 3.45
N THR A 72 -14.91 -1.10 2.94
CA THR A 72 -16.28 -1.52 3.28
C THR A 72 -16.42 -1.99 4.73
N GLY A 73 -15.34 -2.45 5.37
CA GLY A 73 -15.33 -2.81 6.79
C GLY A 73 -15.30 -1.60 7.73
N ILE A 74 -14.88 -0.42 7.25
CA ILE A 74 -14.79 0.85 7.99
C ILE A 74 -15.89 1.82 7.52
N LEU A 75 -17.04 1.30 7.04
CA LEU A 75 -18.15 2.13 6.59
C LEU A 75 -18.76 2.92 7.76
N SER A 76 -18.30 4.16 7.93
CA SER A 76 -19.21 5.24 8.29
C SER A 76 -20.12 5.52 7.09
N TRP A 77 -21.32 6.02 7.36
CA TRP A 77 -22.24 6.49 6.32
C TRP A 77 -21.63 7.56 5.40
N ASP A 78 -20.61 8.29 5.87
CA ASP A 78 -19.87 9.28 5.08
C ASP A 78 -19.06 8.64 3.93
N ASN A 79 -18.69 7.35 4.03
CA ASN A 79 -17.90 6.62 3.02
C ASN A 79 -18.73 6.01 1.88
N LEU A 80 -20.08 6.07 1.94
CA LEU A 80 -20.94 5.65 0.82
C LEU A 80 -20.71 6.49 -0.44
N LYS A 81 -20.27 7.75 -0.30
CA LYS A 81 -19.88 8.59 -1.44
C LYS A 81 -18.65 8.03 -2.18
N LEU A 82 -17.75 7.33 -1.48
CA LEU A 82 -16.56 6.70 -2.07
C LEU A 82 -16.93 5.46 -2.91
N LEU A 83 -18.03 4.77 -2.59
CA LEU A 83 -18.54 3.67 -3.41
C LEU A 83 -19.00 4.12 -4.80
N LYS A 84 -19.50 5.36 -4.93
CA LYS A 84 -19.83 5.96 -6.23
C LYS A 84 -18.59 6.10 -7.14
N TYR A 85 -17.45 6.49 -6.56
CA TYR A 85 -16.19 6.56 -7.28
C TYR A 85 -15.53 5.19 -7.48
N ALA A 86 -15.83 4.21 -6.61
CA ALA A 86 -15.35 2.84 -6.76
C ALA A 86 -15.87 2.17 -8.04
N SER A 87 -17.11 2.47 -8.47
CA SER A 87 -17.64 2.02 -9.76
C SER A 87 -17.00 2.72 -10.97
N GLU A 88 -16.41 3.91 -10.79
CA GLU A 88 -15.72 4.68 -11.83
C GLU A 88 -14.22 4.31 -11.92
N LEU A 89 -13.67 3.69 -10.87
CA LEU A 89 -12.30 3.17 -10.82
C LEU A 89 -12.19 1.87 -11.60
N GLU A 90 -12.05 1.98 -12.93
CA GLU A 90 -11.59 0.86 -13.74
C GLU A 90 -10.19 0.42 -13.27
N THR A 91 -10.04 -0.86 -12.95
CA THR A 91 -8.75 -1.51 -12.68
C THR A 91 -8.39 -2.40 -13.87
N PRO A 92 -7.71 -1.85 -14.91
CA PRO A 92 -7.35 -2.56 -16.12
C PRO A 92 -6.11 -3.44 -15.95
N PHE A 93 -5.33 -3.20 -14.89
CA PHE A 93 -4.15 -3.98 -14.58
C PHE A 93 -4.51 -5.23 -13.79
N SER A 94 -3.82 -6.34 -14.09
CA SER A 94 -3.91 -7.54 -13.28
C SER A 94 -2.55 -8.20 -13.12
N LEU A 95 -2.35 -8.85 -11.97
CA LEU A 95 -1.16 -9.62 -11.66
C LEU A 95 -1.55 -11.10 -11.53
N LYS A 96 -1.02 -11.93 -12.42
CA LYS A 96 -1.34 -13.35 -12.56
C LYS A 96 -0.07 -14.18 -12.57
N ILE A 97 -0.20 -15.51 -12.53
CA ILE A 97 0.92 -16.42 -12.78
C ILE A 97 0.93 -16.79 -14.26
N PHE A 98 2.08 -16.64 -14.90
CA PHE A 98 2.36 -17.10 -16.25
C PHE A 98 3.72 -17.79 -16.26
N ASP A 99 3.79 -19.00 -16.81
CA ASP A 99 5.00 -19.82 -16.81
C ASP A 99 5.71 -19.87 -15.43
N SER A 100 4.92 -20.18 -14.39
CA SER A 100 5.37 -20.22 -12.99
C SER A 100 5.89 -18.90 -12.38
N LYS A 101 5.93 -17.79 -13.11
CA LYS A 101 6.38 -16.48 -12.65
C LYS A 101 5.20 -15.52 -12.47
N PRO A 102 5.30 -14.49 -11.61
CA PRO A 102 4.28 -13.46 -11.54
C PRO A 102 4.45 -12.51 -12.73
N ALA A 103 3.35 -12.20 -13.40
CA ALA A 103 3.32 -11.40 -14.61
C ALA A 103 2.23 -10.32 -14.53
N LEU A 104 2.60 -9.10 -14.92
CA LEU A 104 1.73 -7.94 -15.01
C LEU A 104 1.05 -7.91 -16.38
N TYR A 105 -0.24 -7.64 -16.37
CA TYR A 105 -1.08 -7.52 -17.56
C TYR A 105 -1.83 -6.21 -17.56
N TYR A 106 -2.13 -5.70 -18.75
CA TYR A 106 -3.10 -4.62 -18.97
C TYR A 106 -4.17 -5.10 -19.95
N LYS A 107 -5.44 -5.11 -19.53
CA LYS A 107 -6.57 -5.64 -20.34
C LYS A 107 -6.25 -7.02 -20.95
N ASP A 108 -5.71 -7.91 -20.12
CA ASP A 108 -5.27 -9.27 -20.47
C ASP A 108 -4.11 -9.39 -21.48
N ILE A 109 -3.50 -8.28 -21.87
CA ILE A 109 -2.24 -8.25 -22.64
C ILE A 109 -1.07 -8.30 -21.67
N PHE A 110 -0.14 -9.24 -21.90
CA PHE A 110 1.09 -9.35 -21.11
C PHE A 110 1.94 -8.09 -21.26
N LEU A 111 2.40 -7.53 -20.14
CA LEU A 111 3.30 -6.39 -20.12
C LEU A 111 4.71 -6.77 -19.67
N ASP A 112 4.82 -7.45 -18.53
CA ASP A 112 6.11 -7.74 -17.93
C ASP A 112 6.06 -8.93 -16.98
N PHE A 113 7.20 -9.60 -16.81
CA PHE A 113 7.43 -10.40 -15.62
C PHE A 113 7.86 -9.49 -14.48
N VAL A 114 7.33 -9.74 -13.29
CA VAL A 114 7.71 -8.98 -12.10
C VAL A 114 8.38 -9.88 -11.09
N SER A 115 9.07 -9.27 -10.14
CA SER A 115 9.53 -9.92 -8.91
C SER A 115 9.01 -9.17 -7.69
N PHE A 116 9.26 -9.73 -6.52
CA PHE A 116 8.88 -9.13 -5.25
C PHE A 116 10.13 -9.01 -4.37
N PRO A 117 10.17 -8.03 -3.44
CA PRO A 117 11.28 -7.93 -2.50
C PRO A 117 11.47 -9.23 -1.70
N PRO A 118 12.68 -9.50 -1.19
CA PRO A 118 12.94 -10.67 -0.35
C PRO A 118 12.02 -10.68 0.87
N LYS A 119 11.77 -11.87 1.44
CA LYS A 119 10.98 -12.00 2.66
C LYS A 119 11.58 -11.13 3.77
N SER A 120 10.71 -10.46 4.52
CA SER A 120 11.08 -9.76 5.74
C SER A 120 10.01 -10.00 6.79
N ASP A 121 10.46 -10.15 8.04
CA ASP A 121 9.57 -10.29 9.19
C ASP A 121 9.16 -8.95 9.81
N PHE A 122 9.53 -7.82 9.18
CA PHE A 122 9.27 -6.45 9.65
C PHE A 122 7.84 -6.24 10.18
N TYR A 123 6.83 -6.65 9.40
CA TYR A 123 5.42 -6.43 9.76
C TYR A 123 4.91 -7.35 10.88
N PHE A 124 5.67 -8.36 11.29
CA PHE A 124 5.33 -9.25 12.41
C PHE A 124 6.01 -8.83 13.72
N GLN A 125 6.88 -7.83 13.68
CA GLN A 125 7.60 -7.34 14.85
C GLN A 125 6.71 -6.47 15.75
N LYS A 126 7.12 -6.40 17.01
CA LYS A 126 6.63 -5.44 18.01
C LYS A 126 7.84 -4.85 18.71
N THR A 127 7.74 -3.61 19.12
CA THR A 127 8.75 -2.95 19.96
C THR A 127 8.75 -3.54 21.37
N SER A 128 9.78 -3.22 22.15
CA SER A 128 9.90 -3.62 23.55
C SER A 128 8.72 -3.15 24.43
N LEU A 129 8.08 -2.03 24.07
CA LEU A 129 6.88 -1.51 24.74
C LEU A 129 5.57 -2.10 24.21
N GLY A 130 5.66 -3.01 23.23
CA GLY A 130 4.54 -3.75 22.67
C GLY A 130 3.84 -3.07 21.49
N LEU A 131 4.38 -1.98 20.94
CA LEU A 131 3.83 -1.32 19.77
C LEU A 131 4.06 -2.20 18.52
N PRO A 132 3.00 -2.64 17.80
CA PRO A 132 3.18 -3.41 16.57
C PRO A 132 3.72 -2.53 15.44
N PHE A 133 4.61 -3.08 14.63
CA PHE A 133 5.15 -2.36 13.48
C PHE A 133 4.06 -2.14 12.43
N ILE A 134 3.31 -3.19 12.11
CA ILE A 134 2.19 -3.12 11.18
C ILE A 134 1.12 -2.13 11.68
N GLY A 135 0.68 -1.24 10.78
CA GLY A 135 -0.25 -0.17 11.12
C GLY A 135 0.38 1.09 11.75
N ASN A 136 1.65 1.04 12.16
CA ASN A 136 2.39 2.22 12.65
C ASN A 136 3.47 2.65 11.66
N ALA A 137 4.15 1.69 11.05
CA ALA A 137 5.19 1.90 10.05
C ALA A 137 4.99 1.00 8.83
N VAL A 138 5.52 1.45 7.69
CA VAL A 138 5.48 0.77 6.40
C VAL A 138 6.83 0.86 5.71
N LEU A 139 7.17 -0.22 4.99
CA LEU A 139 8.29 -0.25 4.07
C LEU A 139 7.80 0.21 2.69
N GLN A 140 8.16 1.42 2.28
CA GLN A 140 7.84 1.96 0.96
C GLN A 140 8.93 1.58 -0.05
N GLY A 141 8.55 0.81 -1.07
CA GLY A 141 9.51 0.23 -1.98
C GLY A 141 10.49 -0.67 -1.23
N VAL A 142 11.80 -0.58 -1.51
CA VAL A 142 12.84 -1.36 -0.81
C VAL A 142 13.77 -0.53 0.08
N ASP A 143 13.66 0.80 0.05
CA ASP A 143 14.67 1.69 0.64
C ASP A 143 14.15 2.59 1.77
N TRP A 144 12.82 2.69 1.94
CA TRP A 144 12.23 3.69 2.83
C TRP A 144 11.37 3.05 3.92
N VAL A 145 11.62 3.43 5.17
CA VAL A 145 10.66 3.24 6.27
C VAL A 145 9.90 4.54 6.49
N ALA A 146 8.58 4.46 6.49
CA ALA A 146 7.70 5.60 6.72
C ALA A 146 6.72 5.26 7.85
N PHE A 147 6.33 6.28 8.62
CA PHE A 147 5.35 6.15 9.69
C PHE A 147 4.01 6.71 9.23
N GLN A 148 2.91 6.01 9.56
CA GLN A 148 1.57 6.47 9.18
C GLN A 148 1.22 7.80 9.86
N CYS A 149 1.60 7.93 11.13
CA CYS A 149 1.37 9.12 11.93
C CYS A 149 2.29 9.10 13.16
N LEU A 150 3.30 9.97 13.22
CA LEU A 150 4.11 10.14 14.42
C LEU A 150 3.41 11.03 15.45
N TRP A 151 2.72 12.07 14.96
CA TRP A 151 2.03 13.07 15.76
C TRP A 151 0.59 13.28 15.28
N PRO A 152 -0.42 13.25 16.18
CA PRO A 152 -1.80 13.52 15.81
C PRO A 152 -1.95 14.90 15.16
N CYS A 153 -2.66 14.98 14.04
CA CYS A 153 -2.78 16.23 13.29
C CYS A 153 -3.81 17.16 13.94
N GLU A 154 -3.33 18.20 14.62
CA GLU A 154 -4.17 19.22 15.28
C GLU A 154 -4.98 20.04 14.28
N TYR A 155 -4.46 20.28 13.06
CA TYR A 155 -5.21 20.95 11.99
C TYR A 155 -6.46 20.15 11.59
N ALA A 156 -6.28 18.84 11.38
CA ALA A 156 -7.39 17.96 11.07
C ALA A 156 -8.39 17.89 12.24
N PHE A 157 -7.90 17.87 13.48
CA PHE A 157 -8.74 17.92 14.68
C PHE A 157 -9.51 19.24 14.81
N ALA A 158 -8.97 20.35 14.30
CA ALA A 158 -9.65 21.63 14.22
C ALA A 158 -10.66 21.71 13.05
N GLY A 159 -10.98 20.59 12.39
CA GLY A 159 -11.90 20.54 11.26
C GLY A 159 -11.29 21.01 9.94
N LYS A 160 -9.96 20.99 9.81
CA LYS A 160 -9.22 21.34 8.60
C LYS A 160 -8.34 20.18 8.11
N PRO A 161 -8.91 19.01 7.77
CA PRO A 161 -8.12 17.88 7.29
C PRO A 161 -7.55 18.17 5.89
N CYS A 162 -6.34 17.66 5.62
CA CYS A 162 -5.84 17.59 4.26
C CYS A 162 -6.62 16.51 3.49
N GLU A 163 -7.03 16.81 2.26
CA GLU A 163 -7.82 15.87 1.44
C GLU A 163 -7.07 14.57 1.09
N PHE A 164 -5.73 14.60 1.14
CA PHE A 164 -4.88 13.49 0.72
C PHE A 164 -4.40 12.60 1.88
N CYS A 165 -4.62 13.00 3.13
CA CYS A 165 -4.10 12.30 4.29
C CYS A 165 -5.18 11.43 4.94
N PHE A 166 -5.01 10.11 4.88
CA PHE A 166 -5.90 9.17 5.59
C PHE A 166 -6.00 9.47 7.09
N SER A 167 -4.87 9.74 7.75
CA SER A 167 -4.82 10.10 9.17
C SER A 167 -5.61 11.39 9.45
N GLY A 168 -5.61 12.34 8.51
CA GLY A 168 -6.39 13.58 8.61
C GLY A 168 -7.91 13.32 8.74
N GLY A 169 -8.48 12.52 7.84
CA GLY A 169 -9.91 12.17 7.92
C GLY A 169 -10.29 11.42 9.20
N TYR A 170 -9.38 10.58 9.72
CA TYR A 170 -9.56 9.94 11.02
C TYR A 170 -9.62 10.95 12.18
N PHE A 171 -8.69 11.92 12.23
CA PHE A 171 -8.67 12.94 13.29
C PHE A 171 -9.83 13.92 13.22
N GLU A 172 -10.26 14.32 12.02
CA GLU A 172 -11.50 15.09 11.84
C GLU A 172 -12.71 14.32 12.38
N THR A 173 -12.78 13.02 12.10
CA THR A 173 -13.86 12.16 12.62
C THR A 173 -13.85 12.09 14.15
N LEU A 174 -12.66 12.00 14.78
CA LEU A 174 -12.55 12.05 16.24
C LEU A 174 -13.05 13.40 16.79
N ALA A 175 -12.67 14.51 16.16
CA ALA A 175 -13.12 15.84 16.54
C ALA A 175 -14.65 15.98 16.47
N ARG A 176 -15.26 15.58 15.34
CA ARG A 176 -16.72 15.58 15.17
C ARG A 176 -17.43 14.73 16.23
N LYS A 177 -16.82 13.60 16.63
CA LYS A 177 -17.33 12.70 17.67
C LYS A 177 -16.95 13.11 19.09
N LYS A 178 -16.28 14.24 19.28
CA LYS A 178 -15.77 14.74 20.57
C LYS A 178 -14.92 13.69 21.31
N LYS A 179 -14.16 12.88 20.57
CA LYS A 179 -13.21 11.90 21.11
C LYS A 179 -11.82 12.53 21.20
N PRO A 180 -11.01 12.14 22.21
CA PRO A 180 -9.65 12.65 22.34
C PRO A 180 -8.77 12.18 21.16
N LEU A 181 -7.77 12.99 20.81
CA LEU A 181 -6.71 12.57 19.92
C LEU A 181 -5.94 11.38 20.53
N PRO A 182 -5.45 10.44 19.71
CA PRO A 182 -4.57 9.40 20.20
C PRO A 182 -3.25 10.02 20.71
N LYS A 183 -2.51 9.26 21.51
CA LYS A 183 -1.18 9.68 21.92
C LYS A 183 -0.21 9.61 20.73
N PRO A 184 0.76 10.53 20.64
CA PRO A 184 1.88 10.39 19.71
C PRO A 184 2.62 9.07 19.90
N VAL A 185 3.28 8.61 18.82
CA VAL A 185 4.16 7.44 18.89
C VAL A 185 5.33 7.76 19.83
N ASN A 186 5.67 6.82 20.73
CA ASN A 186 6.78 7.02 21.64
C ASN A 186 8.12 7.06 20.85
N PRO A 187 9.02 8.03 21.12
CA PRO A 187 10.33 8.06 20.47
C PRO A 187 11.16 6.78 20.59
N ALA A 188 11.02 6.04 21.70
CA ALA A 188 11.69 4.74 21.88
C ALA A 188 11.17 3.70 20.87
N ASP A 189 9.85 3.61 20.69
CA ASP A 189 9.22 2.73 19.72
C ASP A 189 9.64 3.07 18.28
N MET A 190 9.66 4.36 17.94
CA MET A 190 10.13 4.83 16.64
C MET A 190 11.58 4.40 16.38
N THR A 191 12.45 4.58 17.37
CA THR A 191 13.87 4.26 17.26
C THR A 191 14.09 2.77 17.03
N GLU A 192 13.37 1.91 17.77
CA GLU A 192 13.43 0.46 17.57
C GLU A 192 12.96 0.05 16.17
N ILE A 193 11.86 0.63 15.67
CA ILE A 193 11.34 0.35 14.33
C ILE A 193 12.36 0.74 13.25
N VAL A 194 12.91 1.95 13.34
CA VAL A 194 13.91 2.44 12.37
C VAL A 194 15.17 1.58 12.42
N LYS A 195 15.67 1.26 13.61
CA LYS A 195 16.85 0.42 13.78
C LYS A 195 16.64 -0.97 13.16
N TYR A 196 15.50 -1.61 13.45
CA TYR A 196 15.17 -2.90 12.87
C TYR A 196 15.13 -2.81 11.33
N ALA A 197 14.51 -1.76 10.77
CA ALA A 197 14.44 -1.56 9.33
C ALA A 197 15.83 -1.49 8.69
N VAL A 198 16.74 -0.70 9.27
CA VAL A 198 18.10 -0.54 8.73
C VAL A 198 18.94 -1.82 8.84
N GLU A 199 18.73 -2.60 9.90
CA GLU A 199 19.57 -3.78 10.19
C GLU A 199 19.05 -5.08 9.53
N ASN A 200 17.75 -5.17 9.21
CA ASN A 200 17.10 -6.45 8.86
C ASN A 200 16.22 -6.42 7.59
N VAL A 201 16.15 -5.29 6.88
CA VAL A 201 15.35 -5.13 5.65
C VAL A 201 16.27 -4.76 4.50
#